data_AF-X1E7U2-F1
#
_entry.id   AF-X1E7U2-F1
#
_cell.length_a   1.000
_cell.length_b   1.000
_cell.length_c   1.000
_cell.angle_alpha   90.00
_cell.angle_beta   90.00
_cell.angle_gamma   90.00
#
_symmetry.space_group_name_H-M   'P 1'
#
loop_
_entity.id
_entity.type
_entity.pdbx_description
1 polymer ?
#
loop_
_entity_poly.entity_id
_entity_poly.type
_entity_poly.pdbx_seq_one_letter_code
_entity_poly.pdbx_strand_id
1 'polypeptide(L)'
;MKYYRSNRICKICKSSDNLVSETLGVCVNCIRKEPKKTEKYIIEAHKKSRSEFDLPQYPPRAKNGAKCKICVNECCIPPGEKGFCGLRTNEDGKLKNLTGKGAVIQWYYDKLPTNCVADWVCLGCSDSGYPKYSYSKGPEYGYKNLAVFF
;
A
#
# COMPACT_ATOMS: atom_id res chain seq x y z
N MET A 1 -25.50 -11.45 -3.60
CA MET A 1 -24.19 -11.52 -2.93
C MET A 1 -24.40 -12.12 -1.54
N LYS A 2 -24.02 -13.39 -1.32
CA LYS A 2 -24.06 -14.02 0.02
C LYS A 2 -22.82 -13.53 0.78
N TYR A 3 -22.99 -12.56 1.67
CA TYR A 3 -21.89 -12.14 2.54
C TYR A 3 -21.71 -13.18 3.64
N TYR A 4 -20.47 -13.65 3.83
CA TYR A 4 -20.10 -14.49 4.98
C TYR A 4 -20.49 -13.76 6.29
N ARG A 5 -21.10 -14.48 7.23
CA ARG A 5 -21.49 -13.91 8.53
C ARG A 5 -20.26 -13.75 9.41
N SER A 6 -20.13 -12.61 10.08
CA SER A 6 -19.19 -12.42 11.18
C SER A 6 -19.94 -12.40 12.50
N ASN A 7 -19.35 -12.90 13.59
CA ASN A 7 -19.90 -12.76 14.95
C ASN A 7 -19.87 -11.32 15.49
N ARG A 8 -19.61 -10.32 14.64
CA ARG A 8 -19.46 -8.91 15.01
C ARG A 8 -20.65 -8.11 14.50
N ILE A 9 -21.06 -7.12 15.29
CA ILE A 9 -22.19 -6.24 14.99
C ILE A 9 -21.66 -4.94 14.37
N CYS A 10 -22.24 -4.52 13.24
CA CYS A 10 -21.87 -3.26 12.62
C CYS A 10 -22.21 -2.08 13.54
N LYS A 11 -21.25 -1.17 13.79
CA LYS A 11 -21.46 -0.02 14.68
C LYS A 11 -22.51 0.98 14.17
N ILE A 12 -22.81 0.98 12.87
CA ILE A 12 -23.80 1.86 12.22
C ILE A 12 -25.19 1.20 12.14
N CYS A 13 -25.36 0.17 11.31
CA CYS A 13 -26.68 -0.44 11.08
C CYS A 13 -27.08 -1.49 12.13
N LYS A 14 -26.20 -1.79 13.10
CA LYS A 14 -26.44 -2.76 14.19
C LYS A 14 -26.79 -4.18 13.73
N SER A 15 -26.57 -4.50 12.45
CA SER A 15 -26.75 -5.85 11.91
C SER A 15 -25.51 -6.71 12.12
N SER A 16 -25.73 -7.98 12.50
CA SER A 16 -24.76 -9.08 12.51
C SER A 16 -24.81 -9.96 11.26
N ASP A 17 -25.79 -9.74 10.37
CA ASP A 17 -25.94 -10.52 9.13
C ASP A 17 -24.91 -10.17 8.06
N ASN A 18 -24.25 -9.02 8.21
CA ASN A 18 -23.23 -8.55 7.28
C ASN A 18 -21.84 -8.94 7.75
N LEU A 19 -20.92 -9.13 6.81
CA LEU A 19 -19.49 -9.22 7.13
C LEU A 19 -19.01 -7.87 7.69
N VAL A 20 -18.50 -7.90 8.91
CA VAL A 20 -17.94 -6.72 9.60
C VAL A 20 -16.45 -6.93 9.82
N SER A 21 -15.65 -6.00 9.29
CA SER A 21 -14.20 -5.97 9.55
C SER A 21 -13.95 -5.72 11.05
N GLU A 22 -13.05 -6.49 11.64
CA GLU A 22 -12.57 -6.26 13.00
C GLU A 22 -11.98 -4.85 13.16
N THR A 23 -11.09 -4.48 12.26
CA THR A 23 -10.37 -3.21 12.30
C THR A 23 -11.29 -2.01 12.11
N LEU A 24 -12.24 -2.08 11.17
CA LEU A 24 -13.16 -0.97 10.89
C LEU A 24 -14.39 -0.95 11.81
N GLY A 25 -14.86 -2.10 12.27
CA GLY A 25 -16.09 -2.22 13.07
C GLY A 25 -17.38 -1.83 12.34
N VAL A 26 -17.34 -1.66 11.01
CA VAL A 26 -18.48 -1.31 10.15
C VAL A 26 -18.52 -2.22 8.92
N CYS A 27 -19.71 -2.49 8.39
CA CYS A 27 -19.87 -3.33 7.19
C CYS A 27 -19.74 -2.51 5.90
N VAL A 28 -19.43 -3.21 4.80
CA VAL A 28 -19.29 -2.60 3.45
C VAL A 28 -20.54 -1.85 3.00
N ASN A 29 -21.74 -2.33 3.39
CA ASN A 29 -23.00 -1.68 3.05
C ASN A 29 -23.13 -0.29 3.67
N CYS A 30 -22.71 -0.13 4.94
CA CYS A 30 -22.70 1.18 5.59
C CYS A 30 -21.64 2.10 5.01
N ILE A 31 -20.45 1.59 4.66
CA ILE A 31 -19.38 2.40 4.04
C ILE A 31 -19.88 3.03 2.73
N ARG A 32 -20.59 2.24 1.91
CA ARG A 32 -21.09 2.70 0.61
C ARG A 32 -22.30 3.63 0.72
N LYS A 33 -23.25 3.34 1.61
CA LYS A 33 -24.52 4.09 1.72
C LYS A 33 -24.42 5.31 2.62
N GLU A 34 -23.55 5.28 3.63
CA GLU A 34 -23.47 6.27 4.70
C GLU A 34 -22.02 6.72 4.95
N PRO A 35 -21.28 7.16 3.91
CA PRO A 35 -19.83 7.41 4.00
C PRO A 35 -19.48 8.39 5.11
N LYS A 36 -20.26 9.47 5.27
CA LYS A 36 -20.08 10.47 6.34
C LYS A 36 -20.20 9.87 7.74
N LYS A 37 -21.14 8.94 7.97
CA LYS A 37 -21.30 8.27 9.27
C LYS A 37 -20.18 7.27 9.53
N THR A 38 -19.65 6.65 8.48
CA THR A 38 -18.55 5.69 8.59
C THR A 38 -17.16 6.31 8.67
N GLU A 39 -17.01 7.55 8.21
CA GLU A 39 -15.72 8.24 8.05
C GLU A 39 -14.86 8.18 9.30
N LYS A 40 -15.43 8.47 10.48
CA LYS A 40 -14.69 8.43 11.75
C LYS A 40 -14.04 7.06 12.01
N TYR A 41 -14.72 5.96 11.68
CA TYR A 41 -14.17 4.62 11.93
C TYR A 41 -13.05 4.28 10.95
N ILE A 42 -13.17 4.72 9.70
CA ILE A 42 -12.15 4.53 8.66
C ILE A 42 -10.91 5.36 8.99
N ILE A 43 -11.09 6.63 9.37
CA ILE A 43 -10.01 7.53 9.76
C ILE A 43 -9.27 6.96 10.98
N GLU A 44 -9.96 6.53 12.02
CA GLU A 44 -9.32 5.96 13.21
C GLU A 44 -8.56 4.66 12.89
N ALA A 45 -9.09 3.81 12.01
CA ALA A 45 -8.37 2.63 11.56
C ALA A 45 -7.08 2.98 10.80
N HIS A 46 -7.12 3.98 9.91
CA HIS A 46 -5.92 4.46 9.22
C HIS A 46 -4.90 5.04 10.21
N LYS A 47 -5.33 5.84 11.19
CA LYS A 47 -4.44 6.39 12.22
C LYS A 47 -3.74 5.29 13.00
N LYS A 48 -4.50 4.30 13.48
CA LYS A 48 -3.98 3.18 14.26
C LYS A 48 -2.94 2.38 13.46
N SER A 49 -3.29 2.00 12.24
CA SER A 49 -2.36 1.26 11.36
C SER A 49 -1.05 2.01 11.16
N ARG A 50 -1.09 3.34 11.08
CA ARG A 50 0.12 4.16 10.87
C ARG A 50 0.93 4.36 12.15
N SER A 51 0.29 4.50 13.30
CA SER A 51 0.99 4.64 14.58
C SER A 51 1.80 3.40 14.97
N GLU A 52 1.38 2.21 14.54
CA GLU A 52 2.13 0.95 14.79
C GLU A 52 3.51 0.94 14.12
N PHE A 53 3.74 1.79 13.11
CA PHE A 53 5.02 1.96 12.42
C PHE A 53 5.66 3.33 12.68
N ASP A 54 5.19 4.06 13.69
CA ASP A 54 5.65 5.41 14.01
C ASP A 54 5.59 6.36 12.79
N LEU A 55 4.52 6.23 11.99
CA LEU A 55 4.28 7.05 10.81
C LEU A 55 3.26 8.16 11.10
N PRO A 56 3.41 9.36 10.49
CA PRO A 56 2.47 10.47 10.70
C PRO A 56 1.04 10.07 10.35
N GLN A 57 0.08 10.34 11.23
CA GLN A 57 -1.33 9.98 11.03
C GLN A 57 -1.98 10.64 9.80
N TYR A 58 -1.49 11.82 9.43
CA TYR A 58 -1.90 12.58 8.24
C TYR A 58 -0.67 13.11 7.50
N PRO A 59 -0.80 13.47 6.22
CA PRO A 59 0.25 14.20 5.52
C PRO A 59 0.63 15.46 6.31
N PRO A 60 1.91 15.63 6.70
CA PRO A 60 2.35 16.82 7.44
C PRO A 60 2.07 18.10 6.64
N ARG A 61 1.52 19.12 7.31
CA ARG A 61 1.17 20.44 6.74
C ARG A 61 1.71 21.59 7.60
N ALA A 62 2.89 21.41 8.20
CA ALA A 62 3.46 22.42 9.10
C ALA A 62 3.80 23.72 8.33
N LYS A 63 3.42 24.88 8.90
CA LYS A 63 3.64 26.20 8.29
C LYS A 63 5.11 26.47 7.95
N ASN A 64 6.02 26.05 8.83
CA ASN A 64 7.47 26.22 8.68
C ASN A 64 8.18 24.90 8.34
N GLY A 65 7.45 23.93 7.76
CA GLY A 65 8.01 22.64 7.39
C GLY A 65 8.72 22.67 6.03
N ALA A 66 9.71 21.81 5.84
CA ALA A 66 10.35 21.62 4.55
C ALA A 66 9.37 20.92 3.58
N LYS A 67 9.10 21.56 2.44
CA LYS A 67 8.11 21.07 1.47
C LYS A 67 8.71 20.00 0.55
N CYS A 68 8.17 18.78 0.63
CA CYS A 68 8.45 17.68 -0.30
C CYS A 68 7.48 17.74 -1.48
N LYS A 69 7.97 17.63 -2.73
CA LYS A 69 7.14 17.72 -3.96
C LYS A 69 7.11 16.43 -4.79
N ILE A 70 7.54 15.30 -4.21
CA ILE A 70 7.72 14.04 -4.95
C ILE A 70 6.38 13.36 -5.29
N CYS A 71 5.34 13.54 -4.48
CA CYS A 71 4.02 12.97 -4.71
C CYS A 71 2.91 13.97 -4.34
N VAL A 72 1.67 13.61 -4.66
CA VAL A 72 0.47 14.44 -4.47
C VAL A 72 0.25 14.90 -3.02
N ASN A 73 0.80 14.19 -2.03
CA ASN A 73 0.66 14.58 -0.63
C ASN A 73 1.36 15.90 -0.30
N GLU A 74 2.37 16.30 -1.07
CA GLU A 74 3.16 17.52 -0.89
C GLU A 74 3.43 17.88 0.58
N CYS A 75 4.01 16.95 1.35
CA CYS A 75 4.16 17.12 2.79
C CYS A 75 5.02 18.35 3.12
N CYS A 76 4.56 19.19 4.03
CA CYS A 76 5.37 20.20 4.71
C CYS A 76 5.83 19.63 6.05
N ILE A 77 7.04 19.09 6.08
CA ILE A 77 7.56 18.24 7.15
C ILE A 77 8.23 19.12 8.23
N PRO A 78 7.81 19.08 9.51
CA PRO A 78 8.47 19.82 10.58
C PRO A 78 9.94 19.42 10.78
N PRO A 79 10.81 20.28 11.33
CA PRO A 79 12.18 19.88 11.70
C PRO A 79 12.17 18.68 12.67
N GLY A 80 13.05 17.71 12.43
CA GLY A 80 13.15 16.47 13.23
C GLY A 80 12.11 15.40 12.89
N GLU A 81 11.13 15.71 12.05
CA GLU A 81 10.01 14.83 11.72
C GLU A 81 10.16 14.14 10.36
N LYS A 82 9.28 13.17 10.11
CA LYS A 82 9.23 12.40 8.86
C LYS A 82 7.98 12.72 8.02
N GLY A 83 8.08 12.53 6.72
CA GLY A 83 6.98 12.67 5.77
C GLY A 83 5.96 11.55 5.90
N PHE A 84 4.81 11.69 5.23
CA PHE A 84 3.74 10.70 5.29
C PHE A 84 4.17 9.31 4.81
N CYS A 85 5.09 9.21 3.85
CA CYS A 85 5.61 7.92 3.40
C CYS A 85 6.68 7.33 4.33
N GLY A 86 7.20 8.07 5.31
CA GLY A 86 8.33 7.65 6.13
C GLY A 86 9.70 7.67 5.43
N LEU A 87 9.76 7.87 4.12
CA LEU A 87 10.99 7.83 3.33
C LEU A 87 11.79 9.15 3.33
N ARG A 88 11.20 10.23 3.83
CA ARG A 88 11.81 11.57 3.87
C ARG A 88 11.78 12.11 5.29
N THR A 89 12.91 12.61 5.77
CA THR A 89 13.03 13.32 7.05
C THR A 89 13.43 14.77 6.81
N ASN A 90 13.07 15.65 7.72
CA ASN A 90 13.56 17.03 7.71
C ASN A 90 14.65 17.20 8.78
N GLU A 91 15.88 17.33 8.34
CA GLU A 91 17.04 17.60 9.19
C GLU A 91 17.51 19.04 8.93
N ASP A 92 17.34 19.92 9.91
CA ASP A 92 17.71 21.34 9.87
C ASP A 92 17.17 22.11 8.65
N GLY A 93 15.89 21.87 8.32
CA GLY A 93 15.21 22.51 7.20
C GLY A 93 15.49 21.87 5.84
N LYS A 94 16.31 20.81 5.79
CA LYS A 94 16.66 20.08 4.57
C LYS A 94 16.00 18.71 4.55
N LEU A 95 15.39 18.38 3.41
CA LEU A 95 14.83 17.06 3.20
C LEU A 95 15.92 16.05 2.89
N LYS A 96 16.04 15.02 3.73
CA LYS A 96 16.91 13.87 3.48
C LYS A 96 16.10 12.63 3.10
N ASN A 97 16.72 11.78 2.28
CA ASN A 97 16.23 10.43 2.02
C ASN A 97 16.62 9.53 3.18
N LEU A 98 15.72 8.63 3.58
CA LEU A 98 16.00 7.62 4.60
C LEU A 98 17.28 6.81 4.32
N THR A 99 17.56 6.53 3.04
CA THR A 99 18.67 5.69 2.58
C THR A 99 19.79 6.48 1.88
N GLY A 100 19.73 7.81 1.87
CA GLY A 100 20.67 8.63 1.10
C GLY A 100 20.61 8.35 -0.41
N LYS A 101 21.62 7.62 -0.93
CA LYS A 101 21.72 7.17 -2.33
C LYS A 101 21.15 5.75 -2.58
N GLY A 102 20.74 5.03 -1.52
CA GLY A 102 20.17 3.68 -1.63
C GLY A 102 18.65 3.67 -1.76
N ALA A 103 18.04 2.48 -1.73
CA ALA A 103 16.59 2.26 -1.69
C ALA A 103 16.23 1.28 -0.57
N VAL A 104 15.06 1.45 0.03
CA VAL A 104 14.46 0.42 0.89
C VAL A 104 13.75 -0.55 -0.03
N ILE A 105 14.21 -1.80 -0.07
CA ILE A 105 13.61 -2.81 -0.93
C ILE A 105 13.28 -4.07 -0.14
N GLN A 106 12.19 -4.70 -0.50
CA GLN A 106 11.94 -6.11 -0.22
C GLN A 106 11.97 -6.88 -1.52
N TRP A 107 12.43 -8.11 -1.49
CA TRP A 107 12.49 -8.93 -2.70
C TRP A 107 12.26 -10.39 -2.37
N TYR A 108 11.79 -11.14 -3.36
CA TYR A 108 11.69 -12.59 -3.30
C TYR A 108 11.95 -13.19 -4.69
N TYR A 109 12.32 -14.47 -4.71
CA TYR A 109 12.39 -15.21 -5.96
C TYR A 109 11.00 -15.67 -6.38
N ASP A 110 10.53 -15.12 -7.49
CA ASP A 110 9.23 -15.43 -8.07
C ASP A 110 9.38 -16.50 -9.15
N LYS A 111 8.77 -17.66 -8.98
CA LYS A 111 8.89 -18.77 -9.94
C LYS A 111 8.21 -18.38 -11.27
N LEU A 112 8.55 -19.03 -12.37
CA LEU A 112 7.84 -18.85 -13.64
C LEU A 112 7.15 -20.17 -14.07
N PRO A 113 5.95 -20.08 -14.67
CA PRO A 113 5.05 -18.92 -14.70
C PRO A 113 4.30 -18.76 -13.35
N THR A 114 4.30 -17.57 -12.75
CA THR A 114 3.47 -17.23 -11.58
C THR A 114 2.46 -16.12 -11.91
N ASN A 115 1.79 -15.60 -10.88
CA ASN A 115 0.72 -14.59 -10.85
C ASN A 115 1.05 -13.22 -11.48
N CYS A 116 2.00 -13.17 -12.41
CA CYS A 116 2.28 -11.98 -13.20
C CYS A 116 1.01 -11.59 -13.97
N VAL A 117 0.42 -10.44 -13.61
CA VAL A 117 -0.73 -9.86 -14.31
C VAL A 117 -0.40 -9.52 -15.78
N ALA A 118 0.89 -9.53 -16.12
CA ALA A 118 1.43 -9.27 -17.44
C ALA A 118 1.97 -10.54 -18.14
N ASP A 119 1.53 -11.74 -17.74
CA ASP A 119 1.97 -13.01 -18.35
C ASP A 119 1.86 -13.02 -19.89
N TRP A 120 0.76 -12.48 -20.42
CA TRP A 120 0.47 -12.40 -21.85
C TRP A 120 1.41 -11.46 -22.64
N VAL A 121 2.14 -10.55 -21.98
CA VAL A 121 3.20 -9.70 -22.61
C VAL A 121 4.61 -10.01 -22.12
N CYS A 122 4.75 -10.80 -21.07
CA CYS A 122 6.05 -11.12 -20.50
C CYS A 122 6.79 -12.10 -21.40
N LEU A 123 8.03 -11.77 -21.76
CA LEU A 123 8.86 -12.61 -22.64
C LEU A 123 9.16 -13.98 -22.00
N GLY A 124 9.22 -14.06 -20.67
CA GLY A 124 9.39 -15.31 -19.90
C GLY A 124 8.08 -16.09 -19.68
N CYS A 125 6.93 -15.55 -20.09
CA CYS A 125 5.62 -16.22 -19.97
C CYS A 125 4.92 -16.44 -21.33
N SER A 126 5.45 -15.89 -22.42
CA SER A 126 4.89 -15.97 -23.77
C SER A 126 5.91 -16.50 -24.78
N ASP A 127 5.49 -16.74 -26.02
CA ASP A 127 6.35 -17.16 -27.13
C ASP A 127 7.04 -16.00 -27.86
N SER A 128 6.59 -14.76 -27.62
CA SER A 128 7.03 -13.54 -28.30
C SER A 128 8.52 -13.18 -28.11
N GLY A 129 9.16 -13.72 -27.06
CA GLY A 129 10.54 -13.40 -26.70
C GLY A 129 11.60 -14.40 -27.16
N TYR A 130 11.21 -15.60 -27.61
CA TYR A 130 12.19 -16.65 -27.91
C TYR A 130 12.80 -16.49 -29.32
N PRO A 131 14.12 -16.74 -29.49
CA PRO A 131 15.12 -17.10 -28.48
C PRO A 131 15.86 -15.92 -27.86
N LYS A 132 15.56 -14.68 -28.29
CA LYS A 132 16.40 -13.52 -27.97
C LYS A 132 16.33 -13.09 -26.50
N TYR A 133 15.17 -13.27 -25.88
CA TYR A 133 14.81 -12.77 -24.55
C TYR A 133 14.14 -13.83 -23.67
N SER A 134 14.07 -15.07 -24.14
CA SER A 134 13.45 -16.19 -23.42
C SER A 134 14.22 -17.48 -23.68
N TYR A 135 14.30 -18.33 -22.66
CA TYR A 135 14.95 -19.64 -22.70
C TYR A 135 14.06 -20.73 -23.31
N SER A 136 12.76 -20.49 -23.49
CA SER A 136 11.80 -21.46 -24.05
C SER A 136 10.84 -20.82 -25.05
N LYS A 137 10.37 -21.61 -26.03
CA LYS A 137 9.21 -21.23 -26.85
C LYS A 137 7.95 -21.36 -25.98
N GLY A 138 7.55 -20.27 -25.33
CA GLY A 138 6.45 -20.23 -24.36
C GLY A 138 6.94 -20.04 -22.92
N PRO A 139 6.06 -20.25 -21.91
CA PRO A 139 6.39 -19.97 -20.51
C PRO A 139 7.63 -20.73 -20.00
N GLU A 140 8.50 -20.00 -19.29
CA GLU A 140 9.75 -20.48 -18.73
C GLU A 140 9.54 -21.27 -17.42
N TYR A 141 9.10 -22.51 -17.52
CA TYR A 141 8.92 -23.36 -16.34
C TYR A 141 10.25 -23.64 -15.61
N GLY A 142 10.25 -23.50 -14.29
CA GLY A 142 11.40 -23.80 -13.44
C GLY A 142 12.40 -22.65 -13.27
N TYR A 143 12.24 -21.58 -14.04
CA TYR A 143 12.99 -20.34 -13.89
C TYR A 143 12.42 -19.49 -12.76
N LYS A 144 13.21 -18.51 -12.31
CA LYS A 144 12.82 -17.56 -11.26
C LYS A 144 13.22 -16.15 -11.64
N ASN A 145 12.29 -15.22 -11.49
CA ASN A 145 12.56 -13.79 -11.51
C ASN A 145 12.92 -13.29 -10.12
N LEU A 146 13.67 -12.19 -10.07
CA LEU A 146 13.84 -11.41 -8.84
C LEU A 146 12.73 -10.37 -8.78
N ALA A 147 11.69 -10.62 -7.98
CA ALA A 147 10.63 -9.65 -7.75
C ALA A 147 11.07 -8.65 -6.68
N VAL A 148 11.18 -7.36 -7.02
CA VAL A 148 11.66 -6.29 -6.14
C VAL A 148 10.53 -5.29 -5.90
N PHE A 149 10.29 -4.96 -4.63
CA PHE A 149 9.25 -4.05 -4.14
C PHE A 149 9.90 -2.92 -3.34
N PHE A 150 9.30 -1.72 -3.40
CA PHE A 150 9.78 -0.48 -2.76
C PHE A 150 8.63 0.26 -2.05
#